data_AF-A0A0G9K5M5-F1
#
_entry.id   AF-A0A0G9K5M5-F1
#
_cell.length_a   1.000
_cell.length_b   1.000
_cell.length_c   1.000
_cell.angle_alpha   90.00
_cell.angle_beta   90.00
_cell.angle_gamma   90.00
#
_symmetry.space_group_name_H-M   'P 1'
#
loop_
_entity.id
_entity.type
_entity.pdbx_description
1 polymer ?
#
loop_
_entity_poly.entity_id
_entity_poly.type
_entity_poly.pdbx_seq_one_letter_code
_entity_poly.pdbx_strand_id
1 'polypeptide(L)'
;MATANKIKRTYGKERTFGDVIYNPQTKSVFCNIELGFFGRTTLTLVKREKEGIFDGFDLMKSFVKEDQEQIVCVGKTFAARNEDGSIIEGITKGTLGLSKKYDKELTKNITDNSDALFITTHKLKEKKTLGDSGLLKIGYLSGQFGIELSENKGTNNSQYISDEEIDEDEIPF
;
A
#
# COMPACT_ATOMS: atom_id res chain seq x y z
N MET A 1 -26.57 21.01 5.38
CA MET A 1 -25.33 21.10 4.57
C MET A 1 -24.24 20.37 5.34
N ALA A 2 -23.70 19.29 4.80
CA ALA A 2 -22.64 18.54 5.48
C ALA A 2 -21.34 19.34 5.39
N THR A 3 -20.77 19.71 6.54
CA THR A 3 -19.42 20.25 6.66
C THR A 3 -18.45 19.16 6.19
N ALA A 4 -17.89 19.32 4.99
CA ALA A 4 -16.78 18.50 4.55
C ALA A 4 -15.60 18.81 5.47
N ASN A 5 -15.33 17.93 6.45
CA ASN A 5 -14.11 18.00 7.23
C ASN A 5 -12.94 17.96 6.25
N LYS A 6 -12.18 19.06 6.18
CA LYS A 6 -11.04 19.18 5.29
C LYS A 6 -9.92 18.33 5.88
N ILE A 7 -9.82 17.08 5.45
CA ILE A 7 -8.75 16.18 5.84
C ILE A 7 -7.43 16.78 5.37
N LYS A 8 -6.56 17.16 6.32
CA LYS A 8 -5.23 17.69 6.03
C LYS A 8 -4.24 16.54 6.14
N ARG A 9 -3.40 16.34 5.13
CA ARG A 9 -2.32 15.35 5.15
C ARG A 9 -0.96 16.02 4.98
N THR A 10 0.03 15.49 5.67
CA THR A 10 1.45 15.76 5.39
C THR A 10 1.99 14.61 4.56
N TYR A 11 2.64 14.94 3.44
CA TYR A 11 3.25 13.95 2.55
C TYR A 11 4.76 13.95 2.71
N GLY A 12 5.34 12.75 2.78
CA GLY A 12 6.77 12.56 2.64
C GLY A 12 7.26 12.80 1.21
N LYS A 13 8.58 12.74 1.02
CA LYS A 13 9.18 12.81 -0.33
C LYS A 13 8.87 11.56 -1.12
N GLU A 14 8.47 11.71 -2.38
CA GLU A 14 8.30 10.58 -3.30
C GLU A 14 9.63 9.85 -3.55
N ARG A 15 9.58 8.52 -3.53
CA ARG A 15 10.72 7.63 -3.78
C ARG A 15 10.30 6.43 -4.62
N THR A 16 11.27 5.80 -5.26
CA THR A 16 11.10 4.47 -5.83
C THR A 16 11.10 3.43 -4.71
N PHE A 17 10.08 2.58 -4.69
CA PHE A 17 9.89 1.53 -3.70
C PHE A 17 10.14 0.13 -4.26
N GLY A 18 10.43 -0.02 -5.55
CA GLY A 18 10.86 -1.31 -6.09
C GLY A 18 10.39 -1.53 -7.52
N ASP A 19 10.36 -2.79 -7.91
CA ASP A 19 10.20 -3.20 -9.30
C ASP A 19 8.89 -3.94 -9.55
N VAL A 20 8.33 -3.76 -10.74
CA VAL A 20 7.24 -4.59 -11.27
C VAL A 20 7.85 -5.64 -12.18
N ILE A 21 7.60 -6.89 -11.84
CA ILE A 21 8.23 -8.06 -12.42
C ILE A 21 7.15 -8.96 -13.02
N TYR A 22 7.45 -9.50 -14.19
CA TYR A 22 6.66 -10.48 -14.89
C TYR A 22 7.40 -11.81 -14.90
N ASN A 23 6.69 -12.89 -14.56
CA ASN A 23 7.15 -14.26 -14.72
C ASN A 23 6.56 -14.85 -16.02
N PRO A 24 7.38 -15.08 -17.07
CA PRO A 24 6.90 -15.64 -18.32
C PRO A 24 6.36 -17.07 -18.23
N GLN A 25 6.78 -17.85 -17.23
CA GLN A 25 6.39 -19.25 -17.06
C GLN A 25 4.96 -19.35 -16.51
N THR A 26 4.66 -18.61 -15.44
CA THR A 26 3.35 -18.61 -14.77
C THR A 26 2.40 -17.55 -15.29
N LYS A 27 2.88 -16.64 -16.15
CA LYS A 27 2.17 -15.44 -16.61
C LYS A 27 1.76 -14.48 -15.49
N SER A 28 2.35 -14.62 -14.29
CA SER A 28 2.05 -13.75 -13.16
C SER A 28 2.84 -12.44 -13.21
N VAL A 29 2.24 -11.38 -12.67
CA VAL A 29 2.88 -10.09 -12.45
C VAL A 29 2.90 -9.83 -10.95
N PHE A 30 4.03 -9.35 -10.43
CA PHE A 30 4.19 -9.01 -9.03
C PHE A 30 5.04 -7.75 -8.89
N CYS A 31 4.80 -7.00 -7.83
CA CYS A 31 5.68 -5.90 -7.44
C CYS A 31 6.34 -6.20 -6.10
N ASN A 32 7.56 -5.71 -5.96
CA ASN A 32 8.24 -5.66 -4.68
C ASN A 32 8.12 -4.24 -4.14
N ILE A 33 7.75 -4.13 -2.87
CA ILE A 33 7.82 -2.89 -2.09
C ILE A 33 8.97 -3.07 -1.09
N GLU A 34 10.00 -2.26 -1.25
CA GLU A 34 11.23 -2.22 -0.48
C GLU A 34 11.20 -0.97 0.39
N LEU A 35 11.05 -1.18 1.70
CA LEU A 35 10.98 -0.11 2.71
C LEU A 35 12.30 0.01 3.48
N GLY A 36 13.41 -0.38 2.85
CA GLY A 36 14.74 -0.39 3.46
C GLY A 36 14.82 -1.37 4.63
N PHE A 37 15.20 -0.88 5.81
CA PHE A 37 15.35 -1.69 7.02
C PHE A 37 14.04 -2.35 7.47
N PHE A 38 12.88 -1.75 7.16
CA PHE A 38 11.57 -2.33 7.46
C PHE A 38 11.23 -3.56 6.60
N GLY A 39 12.11 -3.90 5.65
CA GLY A 39 12.04 -5.12 4.87
C GLY A 39 11.41 -4.94 3.51
N ARG A 40 11.09 -6.09 2.91
CA ARG A 40 10.55 -6.20 1.56
C ARG A 40 9.27 -7.00 1.59
N THR A 41 8.25 -6.51 0.89
CA THR A 41 7.00 -7.24 0.68
C THR A 41 6.74 -7.41 -0.81
N THR A 42 6.43 -8.64 -1.22
CA THR A 42 5.98 -8.95 -2.58
C THR A 42 4.46 -8.98 -2.61
N LEU A 43 3.87 -8.31 -3.60
CA LEU A 43 2.44 -8.31 -3.89
C LEU A 43 2.23 -8.80 -5.32
N THR A 44 1.28 -9.72 -5.51
CA THR A 44 0.82 -10.14 -6.84
C THR A 44 -0.16 -9.10 -7.39
N LEU A 45 0.05 -8.69 -8.63
CA LEU A 45 -0.78 -7.73 -9.36
C LEU A 45 -1.77 -8.49 -10.24
N VAL A 46 -3.04 -8.51 -9.86
CA VAL A 46 -4.12 -9.13 -10.64
C VAL A 46 -4.84 -8.06 -11.44
N LYS A 47 -4.82 -8.16 -12.77
CA LYS A 47 -5.45 -7.18 -13.66
C LYS A 47 -6.96 -7.13 -13.42
N ARG A 48 -7.51 -5.92 -13.27
CA ARG A 48 -8.94 -5.65 -13.24
C ARG A 48 -9.39 -4.94 -14.50
N GLU A 49 -10.54 -5.35 -15.00
CA GLU A 49 -11.20 -4.74 -16.14
C GLU A 49 -12.64 -4.40 -15.75
N LYS A 50 -13.12 -3.26 -16.23
CA LYS A 50 -14.51 -2.82 -16.11
C LYS A 50 -15.01 -2.55 -17.51
N GLU A 51 -16.06 -3.27 -17.93
CA GLU A 51 -16.66 -3.12 -19.27
C GLU A 51 -15.64 -3.31 -20.41
N GLY A 52 -14.67 -4.22 -20.22
CA GLY A 52 -13.60 -4.49 -21.19
C GLY A 52 -12.47 -3.44 -21.20
N ILE A 53 -12.54 -2.42 -20.35
CA ILE A 53 -11.53 -1.38 -20.21
C ILE A 53 -10.66 -1.69 -18.99
N PHE A 54 -9.34 -1.57 -19.13
CA PHE A 54 -8.42 -1.71 -18.00
C PHE A 54 -8.72 -0.68 -16.91
N ASP A 55 -9.03 -1.15 -15.71
CA ASP A 55 -9.39 -0.31 -14.56
C ASP A 55 -8.24 -0.19 -13.56
N GLY A 56 -7.35 -1.18 -13.49
CA GLY A 56 -6.19 -1.18 -12.59
C GLY A 56 -5.81 -2.57 -12.13
N PHE A 57 -5.24 -2.70 -10.93
CA PHE A 57 -4.84 -3.98 -10.35
C PHE A 57 -5.43 -4.19 -8.95
N ASP A 58 -5.77 -5.43 -8.64
CA ASP A 58 -5.86 -5.91 -7.27
C ASP A 58 -4.47 -6.30 -6.75
N LEU A 59 -4.15 -5.84 -5.55
CA LEU A 59 -2.89 -6.07 -4.87
C LEU A 59 -3.07 -7.24 -3.92
N MET A 60 -2.59 -8.41 -4.31
CA MET A 60 -2.79 -9.65 -3.56
C MET A 60 -1.54 -9.99 -2.76
N LYS A 61 -1.71 -10.28 -1.47
CA LYS A 61 -0.64 -10.78 -0.60
C LYS A 61 -0.94 -12.22 -0.25
N SER A 62 0.02 -13.11 -0.51
CA SER A 62 0.03 -14.46 0.06
C SER A 62 0.71 -14.43 1.42
N PHE A 63 0.14 -15.14 2.39
CA PHE A 63 0.74 -15.43 3.69
C PHE A 63 0.28 -16.81 4.17
N VAL A 64 1.07 -17.43 5.04
CA VAL A 64 0.74 -18.73 5.63
C VAL A 64 0.10 -18.49 7.00
N LYS A 65 -1.07 -19.10 7.23
CA LYS A 65 -1.72 -19.14 8.53
C LYS A 65 -2.15 -20.59 8.80
N GLU A 66 -1.74 -21.14 9.95
CA GLU A 66 -2.09 -22.51 10.36
C GLU A 66 -1.76 -23.55 9.27
N ASP A 67 -0.55 -23.45 8.70
CA ASP A 67 -0.04 -24.28 7.60
C ASP A 67 -0.85 -24.24 6.28
N GLN A 68 -1.80 -23.31 6.16
CA GLN A 68 -2.54 -23.05 4.94
C GLN A 68 -2.10 -21.75 4.28
N GLU A 69 -1.87 -21.79 2.98
CA GLU A 69 -1.65 -20.59 2.19
C GLU A 69 -2.97 -19.81 2.05
N GLN A 70 -2.96 -18.56 2.49
CA GLN A 70 -4.07 -17.63 2.32
C GLN A 70 -3.65 -16.48 1.43
N ILE A 71 -4.56 -16.09 0.54
CA ILE A 71 -4.37 -14.95 -0.37
C ILE A 71 -5.42 -13.90 -0.04
N VAL A 72 -4.96 -12.69 0.29
CA VAL A 72 -5.84 -11.56 0.60
C VAL A 72 -5.55 -10.37 -0.30
N CYS A 73 -6.60 -9.67 -0.70
CA CYS A 73 -6.48 -8.38 -1.37
C CYS A 73 -6.16 -7.31 -0.31
N VAL A 74 -4.94 -6.76 -0.34
CA VAL A 74 -4.47 -5.73 0.61
C VAL A 74 -4.70 -4.31 0.09
N GLY A 75 -5.05 -4.17 -1.18
CA GLY A 75 -5.33 -2.88 -1.78
C GLY A 75 -5.65 -2.98 -3.26
N LYS A 76 -5.96 -1.83 -3.85
CA LYS A 76 -6.27 -1.72 -5.28
C LYS A 76 -5.53 -0.52 -5.85
N THR A 77 -5.12 -0.66 -7.11
CA THR A 77 -4.69 0.47 -7.93
C THR A 77 -5.75 0.75 -8.98
N PHE A 78 -5.76 1.98 -9.48
CA PHE A 78 -6.65 2.45 -10.53
C PHE A 78 -5.85 3.13 -11.63
N ALA A 79 -6.33 3.06 -12.86
CA ALA A 79 -5.74 3.75 -14.00
C ALA A 79 -5.57 5.25 -13.69
N ALA A 80 -4.35 5.77 -13.87
CA ALA A 80 -4.12 7.19 -13.72
C ALA A 80 -4.81 7.96 -14.84
N ARG A 81 -5.32 9.15 -14.53
CA ARG A 81 -6.02 10.01 -15.48
C ARG A 81 -5.37 11.38 -15.56
N ASN A 82 -5.37 11.96 -16.75
CA ASN A 82 -5.06 13.36 -16.98
C ASN A 82 -6.21 14.26 -16.52
N GLU A 83 -5.99 15.57 -16.51
CA GLU A 83 -7.00 16.56 -16.14
C GLU A 83 -8.25 16.52 -17.04
N ASP A 84 -8.06 16.13 -18.31
CA ASP A 84 -9.14 15.91 -19.29
C ASP A 84 -9.90 14.58 -19.09
N GLY A 85 -9.51 13.77 -18.10
CA GLY A 85 -10.14 12.49 -17.79
C GLY A 85 -9.63 11.30 -18.60
N SER A 86 -8.73 11.51 -19.57
CA SER A 86 -8.11 10.45 -20.38
C SER A 86 -7.18 9.56 -19.54
N ILE A 87 -7.11 8.27 -19.86
CA ILE A 87 -6.25 7.32 -19.15
C ILE A 87 -4.80 7.51 -19.58
N ILE A 88 -3.90 7.59 -18.61
CA ILE A 88 -2.46 7.59 -18.81
C ILE A 88 -1.99 6.13 -18.95
N GLU A 89 -1.59 5.74 -20.16
CA GLU A 89 -1.18 4.37 -20.43
C GLU A 89 0.02 3.97 -19.55
N GLY A 90 -0.06 2.77 -18.96
CA GLY A 90 1.04 2.18 -18.21
C GLY A 90 1.24 2.77 -16.81
N ILE A 91 0.36 3.66 -16.35
CA ILE A 91 0.42 4.23 -15.00
C ILE A 91 -0.85 3.88 -14.23
N THR A 92 -0.67 3.34 -13.02
CA THR A 92 -1.77 3.15 -12.06
C THR A 92 -1.39 3.74 -10.72
N LYS A 93 -2.38 4.22 -9.96
CA LYS A 93 -2.21 4.80 -8.62
C LYS A 93 -3.05 4.03 -7.62
N GLY A 94 -2.52 3.80 -6.43
CA GLY A 94 -3.24 3.11 -5.36
C GLY A 94 -2.84 3.63 -3.98
N THR A 95 -3.61 3.21 -2.99
CA THR A 95 -3.40 3.55 -1.58
C THR A 95 -3.36 2.27 -0.77
N LEU A 96 -2.30 2.11 0.00
CA LEU A 96 -2.13 1.03 0.96
C LEU A 96 -2.18 1.63 2.37
N GLY A 97 -3.30 1.43 3.06
CA GLY A 97 -3.44 1.87 4.45
C GLY A 97 -2.43 1.16 5.36
N LEU A 98 -1.86 1.91 6.30
CA LEU A 98 -0.82 1.41 7.21
C LEU A 98 -1.39 0.76 8.47
N SER A 99 -2.64 1.07 8.81
CA SER A 99 -3.29 0.61 10.03
C SER A 99 -4.63 -0.07 9.72
N LYS A 100 -5.07 -0.93 10.64
CA LYS A 100 -6.44 -1.44 10.65
C LYS A 100 -7.21 -0.76 11.76
N LYS A 101 -8.48 -0.44 11.49
CA LYS A 101 -9.41 0.11 12.45
C LYS A 101 -10.65 -0.77 12.52
N TYR A 102 -11.17 -0.98 13.73
CA TYR A 102 -12.44 -1.65 13.90
C TYR A 102 -13.58 -0.73 13.48
N ASP A 103 -14.34 -1.15 12.47
CA ASP A 103 -15.57 -0.50 12.06
C ASP A 103 -16.73 -1.07 12.88
N LYS A 104 -17.37 -0.23 13.70
CA LYS A 104 -18.46 -0.64 14.59
C LYS A 104 -19.74 -0.97 13.83
N GLU A 105 -20.00 -0.33 12.69
CA GLU A 105 -21.21 -0.55 11.89
C GLU A 105 -21.07 -1.85 11.08
N LEU A 106 -19.89 -2.09 10.51
CA LEU A 106 -19.59 -3.30 9.75
C LEU A 106 -19.15 -4.47 10.63
N THR A 107 -18.96 -4.25 11.93
CA THR A 107 -18.52 -5.23 12.93
C THR A 107 -17.24 -5.98 12.55
N LYS A 108 -16.32 -5.30 11.85
CA LYS A 108 -15.08 -5.92 11.33
C LYS A 108 -13.93 -4.93 11.29
N ASN A 109 -12.71 -5.46 11.30
CA ASN A 109 -11.52 -4.65 11.05
C ASN A 109 -11.40 -4.31 9.56
N ILE A 110 -11.31 -3.02 9.26
CA ILE A 110 -11.05 -2.47 7.93
C ILE A 110 -9.66 -1.86 7.88
N THR A 111 -9.04 -1.84 6.71
CA THR A 111 -7.80 -1.09 6.49
C THR A 111 -8.13 0.40 6.45
N ASP A 112 -7.55 1.16 7.36
CA ASP A 112 -7.70 2.61 7.42
C ASP A 112 -6.69 3.29 6.50
N ASN A 113 -7.14 4.31 5.77
CA ASN A 113 -6.34 5.04 4.79
C ASN A 113 -6.01 6.47 5.26
N SER A 114 -6.26 6.79 6.54
CA SER A 114 -5.80 8.03 7.18
C SER A 114 -4.30 8.19 6.97
N ASP A 115 -3.55 7.21 7.47
CA ASP A 115 -2.13 7.01 7.25
C ASP A 115 -1.92 5.92 6.20
N ALA A 116 -1.28 6.28 5.09
CA ALA A 116 -1.18 5.39 3.95
C ALA A 116 0.13 5.56 3.18
N LEU A 117 0.54 4.47 2.55
CA LEU A 117 1.49 4.49 1.45
C LEU A 117 0.72 4.71 0.13
N PHE A 118 0.93 5.87 -0.47
CA PHE A 118 0.41 6.18 -1.80
C PHE A 118 1.40 5.65 -2.83
N ILE A 119 0.97 4.72 -3.68
CA ILE A 119 1.83 4.08 -4.66
C ILE A 119 1.42 4.43 -6.08
N THR A 120 2.40 4.48 -6.97
CA THR A 120 2.22 4.60 -8.41
C THR A 120 3.03 3.51 -9.11
N THR A 121 2.38 2.69 -9.93
CA THR A 121 3.07 1.75 -10.81
C THR A 121 3.40 2.44 -12.13
N HIS A 122 4.59 2.20 -12.66
CA HIS A 122 5.02 2.73 -13.95
C HIS A 122 5.48 1.57 -14.85
N LYS A 123 4.87 1.44 -16.02
CA LYS A 123 5.30 0.50 -17.06
C LYS A 123 6.56 1.02 -17.74
N LEU A 124 7.57 0.17 -17.92
CA LEU A 124 8.76 0.49 -18.72
C LEU A 124 8.43 0.41 -20.21
N LYS A 125 9.08 1.28 -20.99
CA LYS A 125 9.03 1.21 -22.47
C LYS A 125 9.61 -0.11 -22.98
N GLU A 126 10.71 -0.55 -22.37
CA GLU A 126 11.39 -1.80 -22.71
C GLU A 126 11.54 -2.66 -21.45
N LYS A 127 11.23 -3.96 -21.61
CA LYS A 127 11.40 -4.94 -20.55
C LYS A 127 12.88 -5.30 -20.39
N LYS A 128 13.32 -5.52 -19.15
CA LYS A 128 14.71 -5.91 -18.83
C LYS A 128 14.73 -7.30 -18.23
N THR A 129 15.61 -8.17 -18.69
CA THR A 129 15.80 -9.50 -18.10
C THR A 129 16.47 -9.38 -16.74
N LEU A 130 15.98 -10.10 -15.74
CA LEU A 130 16.51 -10.12 -14.38
C LEU A 130 17.42 -11.34 -14.17
N GLY A 131 18.69 -11.17 -14.51
CA GLY A 131 19.69 -12.24 -14.42
C GLY A 131 19.26 -13.50 -15.17
N ASP A 132 19.66 -14.67 -14.65
CA ASP A 132 19.39 -15.96 -15.28
C ASP A 132 18.06 -16.59 -14.84
N SER A 133 17.26 -15.88 -14.03
CA SER A 133 16.00 -16.37 -13.47
C SER A 133 14.87 -16.52 -14.51
N GLY A 134 15.05 -15.97 -15.72
CA GLY A 134 14.00 -15.87 -16.73
C GLY A 134 12.90 -14.84 -16.42
N LEU A 135 12.98 -14.15 -15.26
CA LEU A 135 12.05 -13.08 -14.90
C LEU A 135 12.34 -11.79 -15.67
N LEU A 136 11.29 -11.02 -15.94
CA LEU A 136 11.40 -9.76 -16.67
C LEU A 136 10.94 -8.59 -15.80
N LYS A 137 11.78 -7.58 -15.61
CA LYS A 137 11.37 -6.28 -15.11
C LYS A 137 10.59 -5.55 -16.20
N ILE A 138 9.32 -5.27 -15.92
CA ILE A 138 8.40 -4.62 -16.86
C ILE A 138 7.94 -3.24 -16.37
N GLY A 139 8.33 -2.86 -15.15
CA GLY A 139 7.92 -1.62 -14.53
C GLY A 139 8.68 -1.33 -13.24
N TYR A 140 8.31 -0.23 -12.59
CA TYR A 140 8.76 0.12 -11.25
C TYR A 140 7.62 0.73 -10.44
N LEU A 141 7.80 0.75 -9.13
CA LEU A 141 6.88 1.35 -8.17
C LEU A 141 7.52 2.61 -7.59
N SER A 142 6.80 3.73 -7.65
CA SER A 142 7.12 4.92 -6.84
C SER A 142 6.01 5.17 -5.83
N GLY A 143 6.26 6.05 -4.87
CA GLY A 143 5.22 6.46 -3.95
C GLY A 143 5.72 7.38 -2.85
N GLN A 144 4.82 7.70 -1.94
CA GLN A 144 5.11 8.49 -0.74
C GLN A 144 4.17 8.10 0.39
N PHE A 145 4.65 8.25 1.62
CA PHE A 145 3.79 8.16 2.80
C PHE A 145 3.00 9.45 2.94
N GLY A 146 1.70 9.33 3.22
CA GLY A 146 0.86 10.44 3.65
C GLY A 146 0.27 10.13 5.00
N ILE A 147 0.45 11.05 5.95
CA ILE A 147 -0.03 10.95 7.32
C ILE A 147 -1.13 11.99 7.53
N GLU A 148 -2.27 11.56 8.05
CA GLU A 148 -3.40 12.44 8.34
C GLU A 148 -3.12 13.26 9.59
N LEU A 149 -3.26 14.58 9.45
CA LEU A 149 -3.18 15.49 10.58
C LEU A 149 -4.55 15.58 11.21
N SER A 150 -4.70 15.05 12.41
CA SER A 150 -5.88 15.29 13.22
C SER A 150 -5.92 16.77 13.61
N GLU A 151 -6.93 17.53 13.19
CA GLU A 151 -7.24 18.81 13.82
C GLU A 151 -7.83 18.52 15.21
N ASN A 152 -6.98 18.19 16.18
CA ASN A 152 -7.36 18.30 17.58
C ASN A 152 -7.49 19.79 17.90
N LYS A 153 -8.71 20.34 17.75
CA LYS A 153 -9.13 21.47 18.57
C LYS A 153 -8.96 21.00 20.01
N GLY A 154 -8.08 21.69 20.75
CA GLY A 154 -7.47 21.18 21.95
C GLY A 154 -8.45 20.58 22.97
N THR A 155 -8.04 19.47 23.55
CA THR A 155 -7.99 19.39 25.01
C THR A 155 -6.60 18.88 25.32
N ASN A 156 -5.77 19.72 25.93
CA ASN A 156 -4.54 19.29 26.58
C ASN A 156 -4.95 18.28 27.67
N ASN A 157 -4.94 16.99 27.34
CA ASN A 157 -4.72 15.93 28.29
C ASN A 157 -3.49 15.18 27.79
N SER A 158 -2.33 15.79 27.99
CA SER A 158 -1.13 15.01 28.30
C SER A 158 -1.44 14.24 29.59
N GLN A 159 -2.09 13.08 29.46
CA GLN A 159 -1.86 12.01 30.40
C GLN A 159 -0.41 11.60 30.16
N TYR A 160 0.49 12.25 30.88
CA TYR A 160 1.71 11.59 31.29
C TYR A 160 1.26 10.25 31.85
N ILE A 161 1.63 9.17 31.17
CA ILE A 161 1.71 7.87 31.82
C ILE A 161 2.62 8.16 33.01
N SER A 162 2.06 8.09 34.23
CA SER A 162 2.88 8.12 35.43
C SER A 162 3.96 7.06 35.24
N ASP A 163 5.22 7.39 35.52
CA ASP A 163 6.27 6.40 35.65
C ASP A 163 5.83 5.40 36.73
N GLU A 164 5.10 4.36 36.34
CA GLU A 164 5.03 3.15 37.12
C GLU A 164 6.45 2.60 37.05
N GLU A 165 7.13 2.58 38.21
CA GLU A 165 8.42 1.92 38.36
C GLU A 165 8.26 0.50 37.82
N ILE A 166 8.80 0.25 36.63
CA ILE A 166 8.88 -1.09 36.08
C ILE A 166 9.88 -1.82 36.96
N ASP A 167 9.42 -2.85 37.66
CA ASP A 167 10.31 -3.78 38.34
C ASP A 167 11.15 -4.49 37.29
N GLU A 168 12.45 -4.20 37.24
CA GLU A 168 13.37 -4.78 36.24
C GLU A 168 13.39 -6.32 36.33
N ASP A 169 13.03 -6.89 37.49
CA ASP A 169 12.95 -8.34 37.70
C ASP A 169 11.69 -9.00 37.08
N GLU A 170 10.68 -8.23 36.66
CA GLU A 170 9.48 -8.75 35.95
C GLU A 170 9.60 -8.71 34.42
N ILE A 171 10.68 -8.13 33.89
CA ILE A 171 10.96 -8.11 32.46
C ILE A 171 11.53 -9.48 32.05
N PRO A 172 10.85 -10.29 31.21
CA PRO A 172 11.35 -11.61 30.86
C PRO A 172 12.36 -11.53 29.71
N PHE A 173 13.51 -10.89 29.96
CA PHE A 173 14.76 -10.99 29.19
C PHE A 173 15.97 -10.52 29.99
#